data_AF-A0A4Q3T1I1-F1
#
_entry.id   AF-A0A4Q3T1I1-F1
#
_cell.length_a   1.000
_cell.length_b   1.000
_cell.length_c   1.000
_cell.angle_alpha   90.00
_cell.angle_beta   90.00
_cell.angle_gamma   90.00
#
_symmetry.space_group_name_H-M   'P 1'
#
loop_
_entity.id
_entity.type
_entity.pdbx_description
1 polymer ?
#
loop_
_entity_poly.entity_id
_entity_poly.type
_entity_poly.pdbx_seq_one_letter_code
_entity_poly.pdbx_strand_id
1 'polypeptide(L)'
;MKIGNWLITNESIEWKGTGKNTFVIPIKEITEKIETDDDKLSFYKWIMLATDEEWLGDDELYDLNFAFVYAVAKSGAEFDYQVFDETLSYQYSQLDDEDEE
;
A
#
# COMPACT_ATOMS: atom_id res chain seq x y z
N MET A 1 6.34 -14.33 5.13
CA MET A 1 7.50 -13.58 4.59
C MET A 1 7.52 -12.22 5.27
N LYS A 2 8.68 -11.60 5.46
CA LYS A 2 8.79 -10.25 6.04
C LYS A 2 9.58 -9.36 5.08
N ILE A 3 9.06 -8.16 4.81
CA ILE A 3 9.71 -7.09 4.04
C ILE A 3 9.63 -5.85 4.90
N GLY A 4 10.77 -5.23 5.22
CA GLY A 4 10.80 -4.17 6.21
C GLY A 4 10.16 -4.60 7.53
N ASN A 5 9.17 -3.82 7.96
CA ASN A 5 8.32 -4.08 9.12
C ASN A 5 6.98 -4.75 8.77
N TRP A 6 6.74 -5.09 7.50
CA TRP A 6 5.52 -5.76 7.03
C TRP A 6 5.65 -7.28 7.07
N LEU A 7 4.74 -7.93 7.80
CA LEU A 7 4.60 -9.38 7.86
C LEU A 7 3.53 -9.85 6.88
N ILE A 8 3.92 -10.60 5.86
CA ILE A 8 3.02 -11.18 4.87
C ILE A 8 2.70 -12.63 5.24
N THR A 9 1.42 -12.90 5.48
CA THR A 9 0.89 -14.23 5.80
C THR A 9 0.14 -14.82 4.60
N ASN A 10 -0.75 -15.78 4.81
CA ASN A 10 -1.70 -16.22 3.77
C ASN A 10 -3.02 -15.45 3.86
N GLU A 11 -3.24 -14.70 4.94
CA GLU A 11 -4.50 -14.05 5.27
C GLU A 11 -4.38 -12.53 5.25
N SER A 12 -3.18 -11.99 5.46
CA SER A 12 -2.94 -10.56 5.67
C SER A 12 -1.53 -10.10 5.25
N ILE A 13 -1.40 -8.79 5.04
CA ILE A 13 -0.14 -8.03 5.24
C ILE A 13 -0.32 -7.22 6.52
N GLU A 14 0.57 -7.38 7.49
CA GLU A 14 0.45 -6.74 8.80
C GLU A 14 1.66 -5.89 9.13
N TRP A 15 1.43 -4.66 9.58
CA TRP A 15 2.47 -3.84 10.18
C TRP A 15 2.95 -4.43 11.51
N LYS A 16 4.27 -4.59 11.67
CA LYS A 16 4.92 -5.13 12.88
C LYS A 16 6.10 -4.24 13.34
N GLY A 17 6.06 -2.95 13.04
CA GLY A 17 7.08 -2.00 13.50
C GLY A 17 6.95 -1.64 14.98
N THR A 18 7.74 -0.67 15.41
CA THR A 18 7.74 -0.17 16.78
C THR A 18 6.62 0.84 17.00
N GLY A 19 5.73 0.61 17.97
CA GLY A 19 4.64 1.54 18.28
C GLY A 19 3.39 0.84 18.82
N LYS A 20 2.31 1.61 18.98
CA LYS A 20 0.97 1.09 19.30
C LYS A 20 0.04 1.06 18.08
N ASN A 21 0.47 1.63 16.96
CA ASN A 21 -0.32 1.71 15.74
C ASN A 21 -0.36 0.34 15.05
N THR A 22 -1.47 0.07 14.38
CA THR A 22 -1.71 -1.20 13.70
C THR A 22 -2.29 -0.91 12.32
N PHE A 23 -1.70 -1.52 11.30
CA PHE A 23 -2.21 -1.49 9.95
C PHE A 23 -2.25 -2.92 9.40
N VAL A 24 -3.39 -3.33 8.87
CA VAL A 24 -3.62 -4.70 8.39
C VAL A 24 -4.38 -4.66 7.08
N ILE A 25 -3.80 -5.28 6.06
CA ILE A 25 -4.42 -5.45 4.74
C ILE A 25 -4.88 -6.89 4.61
N PRO A 26 -6.19 -7.18 4.57
CA PRO A 26 -6.69 -8.53 4.31
C PRO A 26 -6.37 -8.97 2.88
N ILE A 27 -5.82 -10.17 2.70
CA ILE A 27 -5.48 -10.70 1.36
C ILE A 27 -6.72 -10.84 0.47
N LYS A 28 -7.91 -11.03 1.05
CA LYS A 28 -9.18 -11.09 0.30
C LYS A 28 -9.58 -9.76 -0.33
N GLU A 29 -9.05 -8.65 0.20
CA GLU A 29 -9.39 -7.28 -0.18
C GLU A 29 -8.17 -6.55 -0.76
N ILE A 30 -7.04 -7.25 -0.95
CA ILE A 30 -5.77 -6.63 -1.32
C ILE A 30 -5.85 -5.88 -2.65
N THR A 31 -6.68 -6.31 -3.59
CA THR A 31 -6.87 -5.68 -4.90
C THR A 31 -8.08 -4.76 -4.95
N GLU A 32 -8.66 -4.38 -3.80
CA GLU A 32 -9.74 -3.39 -3.74
C GLU A 32 -9.24 -2.04 -4.27
N LYS A 33 -10.01 -1.45 -5.17
CA LYS A 33 -9.73 -0.16 -5.78
C LYS A 33 -10.68 0.90 -5.24
N ILE A 34 -10.20 2.12 -5.09
CA ILE A 34 -11.03 3.31 -4.89
C ILE A 34 -11.03 4.13 -6.18
N GLU A 35 -12.17 4.75 -6.48
CA GLU A 35 -12.31 5.70 -7.59
C GLU A 35 -12.14 7.12 -7.06
N THR A 36 -11.48 7.97 -7.83
CA THR A 36 -11.42 9.41 -7.53
C THR A 36 -12.62 10.14 -8.13
N ASP A 37 -12.97 11.29 -7.57
CA ASP A 37 -14.02 12.17 -8.10
C ASP A 37 -13.79 12.63 -9.56
N ASP A 38 -12.58 12.45 -10.10
CA ASP A 38 -12.22 12.81 -11.49
C ASP A 38 -12.55 11.71 -12.52
N ASP A 39 -13.35 10.68 -12.15
CA ASP A 39 -13.93 9.62 -12.99
C ASP A 39 -12.92 8.79 -13.84
N LYS A 40 -11.61 9.04 -13.70
CA LYS A 40 -10.57 8.50 -14.60
C LYS A 40 -9.40 7.84 -13.91
N LEU A 41 -9.27 7.98 -12.60
CA LEU A 41 -8.20 7.35 -11.85
C LEU A 41 -8.80 6.39 -10.84
N SER A 42 -8.23 5.20 -10.82
CA SER A 42 -8.49 4.20 -9.79
C SER A 42 -7.18 3.94 -9.08
N PHE A 43 -7.22 3.85 -7.75
CA PHE A 43 -6.04 3.55 -6.95
C PHE A 43 -6.27 2.30 -6.11
N TYR A 44 -5.20 1.57 -5.78
CA TYR A 44 -5.32 0.51 -4.78
C TYR A 44 -5.58 1.12 -3.41
N LYS A 45 -6.78 0.83 -2.89
CA LYS A 45 -7.31 1.39 -1.64
C LYS A 45 -6.30 1.31 -0.51
N TRP A 46 -5.70 0.15 -0.32
CA TRP A 46 -4.85 -0.13 0.84
C TRP A 46 -3.49 0.58 0.79
N ILE A 47 -2.99 0.90 -0.40
CA ILE A 47 -1.78 1.71 -0.54
C ILE A 47 -2.11 3.15 -0.17
N MET A 48 -3.23 3.69 -0.66
CA MET A 48 -3.67 5.05 -0.33
C MET A 48 -3.95 5.23 1.16
N LEU A 49 -4.67 4.28 1.77
CA LEU A 49 -4.92 4.30 3.21
C LEU A 49 -3.64 4.23 4.04
N ALA A 50 -2.57 3.59 3.54
CA ALA A 50 -1.30 3.58 4.24
C ALA A 50 -0.54 4.89 4.04
N THR A 51 -0.61 5.49 2.85
CA THR A 51 -0.04 6.82 2.59
C THR A 51 -0.62 7.88 3.52
N ASP A 52 -1.93 7.81 3.82
CA ASP A 52 -2.60 8.77 4.73
C ASP A 52 -2.18 8.61 6.22
N GLU A 53 -1.40 7.58 6.57
CA GLU A 53 -0.98 7.34 7.95
C GLU A 53 0.35 8.02 8.25
N GLU A 54 0.33 9.23 8.83
CA GLU A 54 1.50 10.09 9.13
C GLU A 54 2.63 9.41 9.96
N TRP A 55 2.35 8.25 10.57
CA TRP A 55 3.32 7.49 11.36
C TRP A 55 4.08 6.43 10.53
N LEU A 56 3.68 6.20 9.28
CA LEU A 56 4.44 5.43 8.30
C LEU A 56 5.34 6.40 7.54
N GLY A 57 6.65 6.24 7.66
CA GLY A 57 7.59 7.01 6.86
C GLY A 57 7.75 6.43 5.46
N ASP A 58 8.49 7.14 4.63
CA ASP A 58 8.77 6.77 3.25
C ASP A 58 9.29 5.35 3.11
N ASP A 59 10.32 4.98 3.89
CA ASP A 59 10.93 3.65 3.88
C ASP A 59 9.87 2.56 4.15
N GLU A 60 8.95 2.82 5.07
CA GLU A 60 7.86 1.92 5.38
C GLU A 60 6.85 1.77 4.23
N LEU A 61 6.52 2.87 3.55
CA LEU A 61 5.63 2.88 2.40
C LEU A 61 6.28 2.20 1.18
N TYR A 62 7.58 2.42 0.96
CA TYR A 62 8.35 1.68 -0.04
C TYR A 62 8.31 0.18 0.23
N ASP A 63 8.60 -0.26 1.46
CA ASP A 63 8.53 -1.66 1.85
C ASP A 63 7.11 -2.25 1.71
N LEU A 64 6.08 -1.44 1.95
CA LEU A 64 4.69 -1.83 1.74
C LEU A 64 4.42 -2.15 0.27
N ASN A 65 4.90 -1.33 -0.67
CA ASN A 65 4.70 -1.55 -2.11
C ASN A 65 5.26 -2.90 -2.56
N PHE A 66 6.45 -3.27 -2.07
CA PHE A 66 7.02 -4.60 -2.32
C PHE A 66 6.21 -5.72 -1.66
N ALA A 67 5.77 -5.52 -0.40
CA ALA A 67 4.93 -6.48 0.30
C ALA A 67 3.60 -6.72 -0.42
N PHE A 68 3.00 -5.66 -0.97
CA PHE A 68 1.77 -5.69 -1.75
C PHE A 68 1.91 -6.56 -2.99
N VAL A 69 2.88 -6.26 -3.86
CA VAL A 69 3.10 -7.03 -5.11
C VAL A 69 3.40 -8.50 -4.81
N TYR A 70 4.23 -8.76 -3.80
CA TYR A 70 4.54 -10.13 -3.39
C TYR A 70 3.29 -10.88 -2.92
N ALA A 71 2.47 -10.24 -2.08
CA ALA A 71 1.26 -10.84 -1.53
C ALA A 71 0.21 -11.11 -2.62
N VAL A 72 0.03 -10.20 -3.57
CA VAL A 72 -0.85 -10.37 -4.73
C VAL A 72 -0.40 -11.54 -5.60
N ALA A 73 0.90 -11.57 -5.97
CA ALA A 73 1.45 -12.65 -6.78
C ALA A 73 1.33 -14.01 -6.09
N LYS A 74 1.54 -14.05 -4.78
CA LYS A 74 1.42 -15.28 -3.97
C LYS A 74 -0.02 -15.75 -3.81
N SER A 75 -0.98 -14.84 -3.68
CA SER A 75 -2.41 -15.19 -3.52
C SER A 75 -3.08 -15.56 -4.85
N GLY A 76 -2.48 -15.15 -5.98
CA GLY A 76 -3.09 -15.30 -7.30
C GLY A 76 -4.26 -14.36 -7.52
N ALA A 77 -4.32 -13.25 -6.78
CA ALA A 77 -5.34 -12.22 -6.97
C ALA A 77 -5.13 -11.48 -8.30
N GLU A 78 -6.21 -10.95 -8.87
CA GLU A 78 -6.16 -10.20 -10.12
C GLU A 78 -5.41 -8.88 -9.91
N PHE A 79 -4.33 -8.67 -10.66
CA PHE A 79 -3.48 -7.50 -10.53
C PHE A 79 -3.50 -6.66 -11.80
N ASP A 80 -3.84 -5.39 -11.63
CA ASP A 80 -3.80 -4.36 -12.65
C ASP A 80 -2.52 -3.52 -12.48
N TYR A 81 -1.61 -3.66 -13.43
CA TYR A 81 -0.32 -2.96 -13.45
C TYR A 81 -0.48 -1.46 -13.71
N GLN A 82 -1.48 -1.05 -14.49
CA GLN A 82 -1.68 0.37 -14.79
C GLN A 82 -2.16 1.09 -13.53
N VAL A 83 -3.15 0.52 -12.84
CA VAL A 83 -3.63 1.05 -11.56
C VAL A 83 -2.51 1.09 -10.52
N PHE A 84 -1.62 0.09 -10.51
CA PHE A 84 -0.49 0.10 -9.57
C PHE A 84 0.48 1.26 -9.85
N ASP A 85 0.86 1.46 -11.12
CA ASP A 85 1.77 2.53 -11.53
C ASP A 85 1.19 3.91 -11.19
N GLU A 86 -0.09 4.12 -11.48
CA GLU A 86 -0.82 5.35 -11.13
C GLU A 86 -0.88 5.54 -9.60
N THR A 87 -1.12 4.47 -8.84
CA THR A 87 -1.13 4.50 -7.36
C THR A 87 0.23 4.90 -6.79
N LEU A 88 1.33 4.33 -7.31
CA LEU A 88 2.68 4.66 -6.84
C LEU A 88 3.08 6.09 -7.22
N SER A 89 2.75 6.52 -8.44
CA SER A 89 3.01 7.89 -8.87
C SER A 89 2.30 8.91 -7.98
N TYR A 90 1.06 8.63 -7.57
CA TYR A 90 0.33 9.48 -6.64
C TYR A 90 0.98 9.46 -5.25
N GLN A 91 1.29 8.28 -4.71
CA GLN A 91 1.93 8.16 -3.40
C GLN A 91 3.23 8.97 -3.33
N TYR A 92 4.12 8.84 -4.33
CA TYR A 92 5.38 9.58 -4.33
C TYR A 92 5.20 11.09 -4.49
N SER A 93 4.21 11.53 -5.26
CA SER A 93 3.86 12.95 -5.34
C SER A 93 3.47 13.51 -3.97
N GLN A 94 2.76 12.74 -3.13
CA GLN A 94 2.37 13.21 -1.79
C GLN A 94 3.58 13.28 -0.85
N LEU A 95 4.46 12.28 -0.89
CA LEU A 95 5.67 12.28 -0.06
C LEU A 95 6.63 13.42 -0.43
N ASP A 96 6.81 13.68 -1.73
CA ASP A 96 7.63 14.81 -2.21
C ASP A 96 7.04 16.17 -1.79
N ASP A 97 5.70 16.31 -1.81
CA ASP A 97 5.02 17.54 -1.38
C ASP A 97 5.11 17.77 0.15
N GLU A 98 5.10 16.69 0.95
CA GLU A 98 5.24 16.76 2.42
C GLU A 98 6.66 17.14 2.88
N ASP A 99 7.69 16.80 2.09
CA ASP A 99 9.09 17.17 2.38
C ASP A 99 9.40 18.67 2.15
N GLU A 100 8.52 19.41 1.46
CA GLU A 100 8.69 20.86 1.18
C GLU A 100 8.07 21.82 2.22
N GLU A 101 7.31 21.33 3.22
CA GLU A 101 6.72 22.14 4.33
C GLU A 101 7.55 22.18 5.63
#